data_AF-X1C3E7-F1
#
_entry.id   AF-X1C3E7-F1
#
_cell.length_a   1.000
_cell.length_b   1.000
_cell.length_c   1.000
_cell.angle_alpha   90.00
_cell.angle_beta   90.00
_cell.angle_gamma   90.00
#
_symmetry.space_group_name_H-M   'P 1'
#
loop_
_entity.id
_entity.type
_entity.pdbx_description
1 polymer ?
#
loop_
_entity_poly.entity_id
_entity_poly.type
_entity_poly.pdbx_seq_one_letter_code
_entity_poly.pdbx_strand_id
1 'polypeptide(L)'
;TSSAAFPNAGFIVIEKVDQDATSATFGRYINETIQYTGNNTGTGVLSGLTRGTASPFRGVTPPNTTATTHANGAKVFGSYLATAIATTVEVGPTLPNGTQATEQQFNSITVPLVSNAGSTVTGGGFQCTIGPVNDRA
;
A
#
# COMPACT_ATOMS: atom_id res chain seq x y z
N THR A 1 -9.83 18.13 -4.97
CA THR A 1 -8.66 17.22 -4.93
C THR A 1 -8.73 16.30 -6.14
N SER A 2 -7.60 15.96 -6.75
CA SER A 2 -7.55 15.09 -7.94
C SER A 2 -7.22 13.65 -7.55
N SER A 3 -7.93 12.67 -8.13
CA SER A 3 -7.64 11.23 -7.99
C SER A 3 -6.92 10.66 -9.23
N ALA A 4 -6.41 11.51 -10.13
CA ALA A 4 -5.81 11.09 -11.40
C ALA A 4 -4.60 10.16 -11.24
N ALA A 5 -3.90 10.24 -10.11
CA ALA A 5 -2.76 9.38 -9.79
C ALA A 5 -3.14 8.10 -9.04
N PHE A 6 -4.43 7.85 -8.76
CA PHE A 6 -4.87 6.64 -8.07
C PHE A 6 -5.28 5.57 -9.08
N PRO A 7 -4.99 4.28 -8.82
CA PRO A 7 -5.47 3.19 -9.68
C PRO A 7 -7.00 3.13 -9.71
N ASN A 8 -7.55 2.29 -10.60
CA ASN A 8 -9.01 2.12 -10.70
C ASN A 8 -9.63 1.50 -9.43
N ALA A 9 -8.88 0.64 -8.75
CA ALA A 9 -9.24 0.04 -7.47
C ALA A 9 -8.00 -0.05 -6.58
N GLY A 10 -8.19 0.01 -5.27
CA GLY A 10 -7.08 -0.03 -4.32
C GLY A 10 -7.48 0.41 -2.93
N PHE A 11 -6.51 0.96 -2.20
CA PHE A 11 -6.71 1.48 -0.85
C PHE A 11 -6.29 2.94 -0.80
N ILE A 12 -6.96 3.70 0.05
CA ILE A 12 -6.53 5.02 0.49
C ILE A 12 -6.43 5.02 2.02
N VAL A 13 -5.63 5.95 2.55
CA VAL A 13 -5.67 6.32 3.95
C VAL A 13 -6.06 7.78 4.09
N ILE A 14 -7.02 8.04 4.96
CA ILE A 14 -7.34 9.39 5.42
C ILE A 14 -6.59 9.62 6.74
N GLU A 15 -5.74 10.64 6.74
CA GLU A 15 -4.99 11.04 7.93
C GLU A 15 -5.94 11.61 8.97
N LYS A 16 -5.82 11.12 10.20
CA LYS A 16 -6.53 11.66 11.35
C LYS A 16 -5.61 11.62 12.55
N VAL A 17 -5.55 12.72 13.27
CA VAL A 17 -4.85 12.82 14.56
C VAL A 17 -5.91 12.96 15.64
N ASP A 18 -5.70 12.29 16.77
CA ASP A 18 -6.53 12.51 17.95
C ASP A 18 -6.23 13.90 18.54
N GLN A 19 -7.20 14.79 18.44
CA GLN A 19 -7.09 16.18 18.89
C GLN A 19 -7.81 16.41 20.24
N ASP A 20 -8.38 15.38 20.85
CA ASP A 20 -9.01 15.49 22.16
C ASP A 20 -7.94 15.47 23.26
N ALA A 21 -7.68 16.64 23.85
CA ALA A 21 -6.68 16.81 24.91
C ALA A 21 -6.95 15.97 26.18
N THR A 22 -8.17 15.43 26.32
CA THR A 22 -8.55 14.56 27.44
C THR A 22 -8.42 13.07 27.12
N SER A 23 -8.20 12.72 25.84
CA SER A 23 -8.03 11.36 25.39
C SER A 23 -6.65 10.80 25.78
N ALA A 24 -6.63 9.53 26.17
CA ALA A 24 -5.37 8.80 26.39
C ALA A 24 -4.54 8.65 25.11
N THR A 25 -5.11 8.95 23.94
CA THR A 25 -4.43 8.89 22.65
C THR A 25 -4.17 10.26 22.01
N PHE A 26 -4.31 11.36 22.75
CA PHE A 26 -4.05 12.71 22.26
C PHE A 26 -2.71 12.81 21.49
N GLY A 27 -2.76 13.39 20.29
CA GLY A 27 -1.62 13.55 19.40
C GLY A 27 -1.24 12.31 18.58
N ARG A 28 -1.89 11.15 18.77
CA ARG A 28 -1.62 9.94 18.00
C ARG A 28 -2.37 9.94 16.67
N TYR A 29 -1.79 9.27 15.66
CA TYR A 29 -2.49 8.99 14.43
C TYR A 29 -3.55 7.90 14.64
N ILE A 30 -4.78 8.21 14.25
CA ILE A 30 -5.94 7.32 14.25
C ILE A 30 -6.50 7.24 12.82
N ASN A 31 -5.57 7.00 11.89
CA ASN A 31 -5.80 6.96 10.46
C ASN A 31 -6.86 5.92 10.08
N GLU A 32 -7.65 6.25 9.05
CA GLU A 32 -8.64 5.33 8.50
C GLU A 32 -8.18 4.83 7.15
N THR A 33 -8.13 3.51 6.98
CA THR A 33 -7.93 2.87 5.68
C THR A 33 -9.28 2.55 5.05
N ILE A 34 -9.42 2.90 3.77
CA ILE A 34 -10.62 2.66 2.97
C ILE A 34 -10.21 1.93 1.69
N GLN A 35 -10.85 0.80 1.41
CA GLN A 35 -10.76 0.14 0.12
C GLN A 35 -11.78 0.77 -0.83
N TYR A 36 -11.43 0.93 -2.11
CA TYR A 36 -12.33 1.37 -3.16
C TYR A 36 -12.21 0.45 -4.38
N THR A 37 -13.31 0.27 -5.10
CA THR A 37 -13.36 -0.60 -6.30
C THR A 37 -13.53 0.16 -7.61
N GLY A 38 -13.70 1.49 -7.55
CA GLY A 38 -13.79 2.34 -8.73
C GLY A 38 -13.26 3.75 -8.47
N ASN A 39 -12.57 4.32 -9.47
CA ASN A 39 -12.06 5.69 -9.46
C ASN A 39 -12.49 6.41 -10.75
N ASN A 40 -13.39 7.39 -10.64
CA ASN A 40 -13.71 8.28 -11.75
C ASN A 40 -12.77 9.49 -11.71
N THR A 41 -11.69 9.42 -12.48
CA THR A 41 -10.66 10.47 -12.54
C THR A 41 -11.16 11.78 -13.17
N GLY A 42 -12.24 11.74 -13.95
CA GLY A 42 -12.87 12.92 -14.53
C GLY A 42 -13.62 13.77 -13.50
N THR A 43 -14.17 13.14 -12.46
CA THR A 43 -14.89 13.83 -11.37
C THR A 43 -14.12 13.85 -10.05
N GLY A 44 -13.06 13.05 -9.92
CA GLY A 44 -12.31 12.87 -8.66
C GLY A 44 -13.03 11.99 -7.64
N VAL A 45 -14.05 11.22 -8.05
CA VAL A 45 -14.94 10.47 -7.14
C VAL A 45 -14.53 9.00 -7.09
N LEU A 46 -14.29 8.51 -5.87
CA LEU A 46 -14.10 7.09 -5.58
C LEU A 46 -15.45 6.43 -5.24
N SER A 47 -15.62 5.17 -5.62
CA SER A 47 -16.85 4.40 -5.44
C SER A 47 -16.57 2.98 -4.95
N GLY A 48 -17.61 2.30 -4.46
CA GLY A 48 -17.50 0.96 -3.87
C GLY A 48 -16.61 0.96 -2.62
N LEU A 49 -16.87 1.89 -1.70
CA LEU A 49 -16.02 2.11 -0.54
C LEU A 49 -16.28 1.10 0.58
N THR A 50 -15.24 0.41 1.03
CA THR A 50 -15.23 -0.36 2.28
C THR A 50 -14.35 0.35 3.30
N ARG A 51 -14.98 0.94 4.31
CA ARG A 51 -14.33 1.78 5.33
C ARG A 51 -13.84 0.96 6.53
N GLY A 52 -12.89 1.51 7.28
CA GLY A 52 -12.38 0.87 8.49
C GLY A 52 -11.79 -0.51 8.22
N THR A 53 -11.01 -0.61 7.15
CA THR A 53 -10.40 -1.87 6.69
C THR A 53 -8.88 -1.84 6.93
N ALA A 54 -8.18 -2.80 6.37
CA ALA A 54 -6.72 -2.89 6.33
C ALA A 54 -6.25 -3.37 4.96
N SER A 55 -5.12 -2.84 4.49
CA SER A 55 -4.49 -3.32 3.25
C SER A 55 -3.60 -4.52 3.57
N PRO A 56 -3.72 -5.64 2.86
CA PRO A 56 -2.81 -6.76 3.00
C PRO A 56 -1.36 -6.37 2.67
N PHE A 57 -0.40 -6.96 3.36
CA PHE A 57 1.03 -6.84 3.10
C PHE A 57 1.70 -8.19 3.28
N ARG A 58 2.43 -8.67 2.25
CA ARG A 58 3.12 -9.98 2.25
C ARG A 58 2.22 -11.15 2.69
N GLY A 59 0.95 -11.14 2.30
CA GLY A 59 -0.02 -12.18 2.64
C GLY A 59 -0.61 -12.06 4.07
N VAL A 60 -0.17 -11.10 4.86
CA VAL A 60 -0.73 -10.80 6.18
C VAL A 60 -1.62 -9.58 6.10
N THR A 61 -2.84 -9.69 6.60
CA THR A 61 -3.73 -8.53 6.75
C THR A 61 -3.61 -8.04 8.19
N PRO A 62 -3.08 -6.82 8.42
CA PRO A 62 -3.06 -6.25 9.76
C PRO A 62 -4.49 -5.95 10.27
N PRO A 63 -4.67 -5.66 11.57
CA PRO A 63 -5.97 -5.32 12.12
C PRO A 63 -6.62 -4.15 11.39
N ASN A 64 -7.94 -4.23 11.25
CA ASN A 64 -8.75 -3.19 10.64
C ASN A 64 -8.61 -1.86 11.38
N THR A 65 -8.55 -0.77 10.62
CA THR A 65 -8.70 0.59 11.16
C THR A 65 -10.13 0.85 11.59
N THR A 66 -10.36 1.87 12.41
CA THR A 66 -11.71 2.26 12.84
C THR A 66 -12.26 3.34 11.90
N ALA A 67 -13.46 3.12 11.36
CA ALA A 67 -14.15 4.11 10.54
C ALA A 67 -14.71 5.24 11.41
N THR A 68 -14.32 6.50 11.15
CA THR A 68 -14.76 7.66 11.96
C THR A 68 -15.10 8.89 11.10
N THR A 69 -15.49 10.00 11.71
CA THR A 69 -15.70 11.25 10.99
C THR A 69 -14.36 11.91 10.66
N HIS A 70 -14.28 12.54 9.49
CA HIS A 70 -13.12 13.29 9.03
C HIS A 70 -13.49 14.76 8.82
N ALA A 71 -12.56 15.65 9.14
CA ALA A 71 -12.72 17.07 8.84
C ALA A 71 -12.63 17.30 7.33
N ASN A 72 -13.30 18.35 6.85
CA ASN A 72 -13.10 18.79 5.47
C ASN A 72 -11.63 19.18 5.26
N GLY A 73 -11.04 18.76 4.13
CA GLY A 73 -9.63 19.00 3.83
C GLY A 73 -8.64 18.06 4.54
N ALA A 74 -9.11 16.99 5.21
CA ALA A 74 -8.23 15.95 5.73
C ALA A 74 -7.31 15.40 4.62
N LYS A 75 -6.06 15.11 4.96
CA LYS A 75 -5.10 14.59 3.97
C LYS A 75 -5.51 13.18 3.56
N VAL A 76 -5.51 12.92 2.27
CA VAL A 76 -5.80 11.61 1.69
C VAL A 76 -4.58 11.13 0.93
N PHE A 77 -4.10 9.94 1.31
CA PHE A 77 -2.99 9.28 0.67
C PHE A 77 -3.50 8.06 -0.09
N GLY A 78 -3.27 8.02 -1.40
CA GLY A 78 -3.52 6.83 -2.20
C GLY A 78 -2.36 5.84 -2.12
N SER A 79 -2.65 4.57 -2.35
CA SER A 79 -1.64 3.54 -2.55
C SER A 79 -1.79 2.85 -3.89
N TYR A 80 -0.68 2.30 -4.36
CA TYR A 80 -0.67 1.33 -5.43
C TYR A 80 -0.54 -0.07 -4.85
N LEU A 81 -1.23 -1.04 -5.45
CA LEU A 81 -1.02 -2.44 -5.14
C LEU A 81 0.35 -2.86 -5.66
N ALA A 82 1.17 -3.43 -4.80
CA ALA A 82 2.47 -3.97 -5.17
C ALA A 82 2.45 -5.50 -5.02
N THR A 83 2.96 -6.20 -6.03
CA THR A 83 3.08 -7.66 -6.02
C THR A 83 4.56 -8.03 -6.02
N ALA A 84 5.00 -8.78 -5.01
CA ALA A 84 6.37 -9.30 -4.98
C ALA A 84 6.55 -10.41 -6.01
N ILE A 85 7.66 -10.36 -6.75
CA ILE A 85 8.02 -11.35 -7.77
C ILE A 85 9.07 -12.27 -7.16
N ALA A 86 8.78 -13.57 -7.13
CA ALA A 86 9.72 -14.60 -6.71
C ALA A 86 10.70 -14.91 -7.85
N THR A 87 11.99 -14.88 -7.55
CA THR A 87 13.06 -15.34 -8.45
C THR A 87 13.80 -16.49 -7.78
N THR A 88 13.90 -17.62 -8.48
CA THR A 88 14.68 -18.76 -8.02
C THR A 88 16.15 -18.56 -8.37
N VAL A 89 17.02 -18.66 -7.36
CA VAL A 89 18.47 -18.54 -7.54
C VAL A 89 19.18 -19.76 -7.00
N GLU A 90 20.32 -20.08 -7.59
CA GLU A 90 21.23 -21.10 -7.08
C GLU A 90 22.05 -20.54 -5.91
N VAL A 91 22.08 -21.27 -4.79
CA VAL A 91 22.72 -20.80 -3.54
C VAL A 91 23.75 -21.78 -2.98
N GLY A 92 23.98 -22.90 -3.66
CA GLY A 92 24.89 -23.94 -3.18
C GLY A 92 25.18 -24.98 -4.25
N PRO A 93 25.95 -26.03 -3.90
CA PRO A 93 26.30 -27.08 -4.86
C PRO A 93 25.11 -27.93 -5.26
N THR A 94 25.26 -28.67 -6.36
CA THR A 94 24.33 -29.74 -6.72
C THR A 94 24.32 -30.80 -5.62
N LEU A 95 23.13 -31.12 -5.12
CA LEU A 95 22.93 -32.09 -4.05
C LEU A 95 23.22 -33.52 -4.55
N PRO A 96 23.49 -34.49 -3.67
CA PRO A 96 23.79 -35.88 -4.04
C PRO A 96 22.69 -36.58 -4.87
N ASN A 97 21.46 -36.06 -4.88
CA ASN A 97 20.34 -36.53 -5.68
C ASN A 97 20.28 -35.92 -7.09
N GLY A 98 21.27 -35.13 -7.50
CA GLY A 98 21.35 -34.48 -8.81
C GLY A 98 20.58 -33.17 -8.92
N THR A 99 19.94 -32.69 -7.85
CA THR A 99 19.17 -31.45 -7.85
C THR A 99 20.03 -30.26 -7.42
N GLN A 100 19.84 -29.10 -8.05
CA GLN A 100 20.50 -27.86 -7.65
C GLN A 100 19.94 -27.31 -6.34
N ALA A 101 20.80 -26.88 -5.41
CA ALA A 101 20.35 -26.15 -4.22
C ALA A 101 19.91 -24.73 -4.60
N THR A 102 18.62 -24.42 -4.40
CA THR A 102 18.02 -23.13 -4.78
C THR A 102 17.28 -22.46 -3.64
N GLU A 103 17.17 -21.13 -3.71
CA GLU A 103 16.35 -20.30 -2.82
C GLU A 103 15.40 -19.40 -3.64
N GLN A 104 14.25 -19.05 -3.07
CA GLN A 104 13.37 -18.00 -3.62
C GLN A 104 13.76 -16.63 -3.05
N GLN A 105 14.15 -15.71 -3.91
CA GLN A 105 14.38 -14.31 -3.55
C GLN A 105 13.23 -13.43 -4.04
N PHE A 106 12.89 -12.40 -3.26
CA PHE A 106 11.81 -11.45 -3.55
C PHE A 106 12.37 -10.03 -3.69
N ASN A 107 13.35 -9.87 -4.58
CA ASN A 107 14.09 -8.62 -4.77
C ASN A 107 13.45 -7.69 -5.82
N SER A 108 12.30 -8.07 -6.38
CA SER A 108 11.58 -7.28 -7.37
C SER A 108 10.08 -7.28 -7.10
N ILE A 109 9.42 -6.21 -7.56
CA ILE A 109 7.98 -6.03 -7.44
C ILE A 109 7.39 -5.58 -8.78
N THR A 110 6.11 -5.87 -8.99
CA THR A 110 5.29 -5.24 -10.03
C THR A 110 4.31 -4.28 -9.37
N VAL A 111 4.13 -3.12 -9.98
CA VAL A 111 3.14 -2.12 -9.58
C VAL A 111 2.37 -1.70 -10.84
N PRO A 112 1.03 -1.71 -10.83
CA PRO A 112 0.25 -1.22 -11.97
C PRO A 112 0.38 0.30 -12.04
N LEU A 113 0.73 0.83 -13.21
CA LEU A 113 0.85 2.28 -13.41
C LEU A 113 -0.42 2.84 -14.06
N VAL A 114 -0.85 4.02 -13.62
CA VAL A 114 -2.00 4.74 -14.24
C VAL A 114 -1.59 5.43 -15.54
N SER A 115 -0.29 5.69 -15.71
CA SER A 115 0.32 6.23 -16.93
C SER A 115 1.70 5.62 -17.16
N ASN A 116 2.20 5.65 -18.39
CA ASN A 116 3.54 5.15 -18.72
C ASN A 116 4.60 5.75 -17.79
N ALA A 117 5.53 4.91 -17.33
CA ALA A 117 6.70 5.39 -16.60
C ALA A 117 7.52 6.31 -17.51
N GLY A 118 7.75 7.54 -17.07
CA GLY A 118 8.50 8.54 -17.84
C GLY A 118 10.02 8.32 -17.82
N SER A 119 10.53 7.40 -17.01
CA SER A 119 11.95 7.07 -16.91
C SER A 119 12.15 5.70 -16.26
N THR A 120 13.25 5.03 -16.59
CA THR A 120 13.72 3.80 -15.96
C THR A 120 15.04 4.08 -15.26
N VAL A 121 15.12 3.82 -13.96
CA VAL A 121 16.38 3.87 -13.20
C VAL A 121 16.62 2.48 -12.61
N THR A 122 17.79 1.91 -12.89
CA THR A 122 18.23 0.62 -12.35
C THR A 122 19.17 0.86 -11.17
N GLY A 123 18.91 0.19 -10.04
CA GLY A 123 19.53 0.50 -8.74
C GLY A 123 18.48 1.07 -7.79
N GLY A 124 18.74 1.01 -6.47
CA GLY A 124 17.79 1.37 -5.40
C GLY A 124 17.38 2.85 -5.40
N GLY A 125 16.69 3.27 -6.46
CA GLY A 125 16.25 4.62 -6.76
C GLY A 125 15.42 5.22 -5.64
N PHE A 126 14.96 6.46 -5.86
CA PHE A 126 14.10 7.22 -4.94
C PHE A 126 13.33 6.34 -3.95
N GLN A 127 13.58 6.53 -2.64
CA GLN A 127 12.97 5.81 -1.53
C GLN A 127 11.51 5.43 -1.83
N CYS A 128 11.28 4.15 -2.15
CA CYS A 128 9.96 3.58 -2.32
C CYS A 128 9.58 2.85 -1.03
N THR A 129 8.80 3.51 -0.18
CA THR A 129 8.25 2.87 1.02
C THR A 129 7.11 1.96 0.60
N ILE A 130 7.31 0.65 0.74
CA ILE A 130 6.29 -0.36 0.48
C ILE A 130 5.93 -0.99 1.83
N GLY A 131 4.69 -0.82 2.25
CA GLY A 131 4.19 -1.31 3.52
C GLY A 131 2.66 -1.26 3.56
N PRO A 132 2.03 -1.88 4.55
CA PRO A 132 0.58 -1.75 4.71
C PRO A 132 0.24 -0.27 4.93
N VAL A 133 -0.81 0.24 4.26
CA VAL A 133 -1.12 1.68 4.31
C VAL A 133 -1.45 2.15 5.73
N ASN A 134 -1.88 1.23 6.59
CA ASN A 134 -2.16 1.44 8.01
C ASN A 134 -0.92 1.37 8.94
N ASP A 135 0.30 1.21 8.42
CA ASP A 135 1.55 1.17 9.22
C ASP A 135 2.11 2.57 9.55
N ARG A 136 1.37 3.64 9.26
CA ARG A 136 1.70 5.02 9.66
C ARG A 136 0.99 5.42 10.97
N ALA A 137 0.83 4.48 11.89
CA ALA A 137 0.17 4.67 13.18
C ALA A 137 1.18 5.02 14.28
#